data_AF-A0A2S9SJX4-F1
#
_entry.id   AF-A0A2S9SJX4-F1
#
_cell.length_a   1.000
_cell.length_b   1.000
_cell.length_c   1.000
_cell.angle_alpha   90.00
_cell.angle_beta   90.00
_cell.angle_gamma   90.00
#
_symmetry.space_group_name_H-M   'P 1'
#
loop_
_entity.id
_entity.type
_entity.pdbx_description
1 polymer ?
#
loop_
_entity_poly.entity_id
_entity_poly.type
_entity_poly.pdbx_seq_one_letter_code
_entity_poly.pdbx_strand_id
1 'polypeptide(L)' 'QVIAQLASNGVAIVEGPVTKSGACGPIESIYCLDPDQNLVEISRYP' A
#
# COMPACT_ATOMS: atom_id res chain seq x y z
N GLN A 1 8.20 -7.15 -2.12
CA GLN A 1 7.81 -8.27 -1.23
C GLN A 1 6.43 -8.06 -0.62
N VAL A 2 6.11 -6.86 -0.10
CA VAL A 2 4.78 -6.54 0.50
C VAL A 2 3.59 -6.88 -0.40
N ILE A 3 3.63 -6.52 -1.69
CA ILE A 3 2.54 -6.82 -2.65
C ILE A 3 2.24 -8.32 -2.73
N ALA A 4 3.28 -9.15 -2.89
CA ALA A 4 3.14 -10.59 -2.98
C ALA A 4 2.58 -11.18 -1.68
N GLN A 5 2.97 -10.60 -0.54
CA GLN A 5 2.52 -11.03 0.79
C GLN A 5 1.06 -10.66 1.04
N LEU A 6 0.61 -9.49 0.59
CA LEU A 6 -0.80 -9.11 0.62
C LEU A 6 -1.63 -10.01 -0.28
N ALA A 7 -1.17 -10.27 -1.51
CA ALA A 7 -1.83 -11.18 -2.44
C ALA A 7 -1.93 -12.61 -1.88
N SER A 8 -0.88 -13.13 -1.24
CA SER A 8 -0.91 -14.47 -0.61
C SER A 8 -1.88 -14.56 0.57
N ASN A 9 -2.15 -13.44 1.24
CA ASN A 9 -3.13 -13.36 2.32
C ASN A 9 -4.56 -13.02 1.82
N GLY A 10 -4.77 -12.95 0.50
CA GLY A 10 -6.06 -12.63 -0.08
C GLY A 10 -6.47 -11.15 0.06
N VAL A 11 -5.53 -10.26 0.37
CA VAL A 11 -5.80 -8.82 0.47
C VAL A 11 -5.72 -8.20 -0.92
N ALA A 12 -6.83 -7.62 -1.37
CA ALA A 12 -6.89 -6.90 -2.63
C ALA A 12 -6.23 -5.52 -2.50
N ILE A 13 -5.33 -5.22 -3.44
CA ILE A 13 -4.74 -3.89 -3.58
C ILE A 13 -5.69 -3.05 -4.42
N VAL A 14 -6.12 -1.92 -3.87
CA VAL A 14 -7.00 -0.95 -4.52
C VAL A 14 -6.20 -0.12 -5.54
N GLU A 15 -5.02 0.33 -5.15
CA GLU A 15 -4.14 1.14 -5.98
C GLU A 15 -2.68 0.92 -5.57
N GLY A 16 -1.76 0.83 -6.53
CA GLY A 16 -0.33 0.76 -6.27
C GLY A 16 0.42 -0.38 -6.98
N PRO A 17 1.76 -0.37 -6.97
CA PRO A 17 2.63 0.64 -6.31
C PRO A 17 2.64 1.95 -7.09
N VAL A 18 2.42 3.06 -6.37
CA VAL A 18 2.44 4.42 -6.91
C VAL A 18 3.41 5.29 -6.14
N THR A 19 4.10 6.19 -6.83
CA THR A 19 4.97 7.17 -6.19
C THR A 19 4.13 8.32 -5.64
N LYS A 20 4.26 8.60 -4.35
CA LYS A 20 3.61 9.70 -3.64
C LYS A 20 4.65 10.57 -2.94
N SER A 21 4.24 11.74 -2.47
CA SER A 21 5.07 12.62 -1.66
C SER A 21 4.82 12.34 -0.18
N GLY A 22 5.80 11.72 0.49
CA GLY A 22 5.83 11.58 1.94
C GLY A 22 6.42 12.81 2.62
N ALA A 23 6.34 12.86 3.95
CA ALA A 23 6.83 13.98 4.74
C ALA A 23 8.33 14.27 4.55
N CYS A 24 9.15 13.23 4.28
CA CYS A 24 10.59 13.36 4.11
C CYS A 24 11.05 13.24 2.64
N GLY A 25 10.14 13.14 1.67
CA GLY A 25 10.49 12.95 0.26
C GLY A 25 9.58 11.94 -0.46
N PRO A 26 9.92 11.54 -1.70
CA PRO A 26 9.13 10.58 -2.47
C PRO A 26 9.10 9.21 -1.79
N ILE A 27 7.91 8.62 -1.72
CA ILE A 27 7.63 7.29 -1.17
C ILE A 27 6.91 6.43 -2.21
N GLU A 28 7.08 5.12 -2.12
CA GLU A 28 6.22 4.17 -2.83
C GLU A 28 5.10 3.74 -1.91
N SER A 29 3.86 4.01 -2.30
CA SER A 29 2.66 3.67 -1.55
C SER A 29 1.81 2.63 -2.29
N ILE A 30 1.15 1.78 -1.51
CA ILE A 30 0.07 0.91 -1.95
C ILE A 30 -1.14 1.12 -1.04
N TYR A 31 -2.33 0.89 -1.58
CA TYR A 31 -3.60 1.07 -0.90
C TYR A 31 -4.37 -0.24 -0.86
N CYS A 32 -4.92 -0.59 0.30
CA CYS A 32 -5.82 -1.72 0.47
C CYS A 32 -6.98 -1.38 1.40
N LEU A 33 -8.03 -2.19 1.38
CA LEU A 33 -9.14 -2.09 2.34
C LEU A 33 -8.96 -3.11 3.44
N ASP A 34 -9.22 -2.70 4.67
CA ASP A 34 -9.39 -3.63 5.79
C ASP A 34 -10.82 -4.24 5.79
N PRO A 35 -11.13 -5.20 6.68
CA PRO A 35 -12.46 -5.79 6.77
C PRO A 35 -13.60 -4.80 7.08
N ASP A 36 -13.28 -3.68 7.71
CA ASP A 36 -14.22 -2.59 8.03
C ASP A 36 -14.35 -1.57 6.88
N GLN A 37 -13.68 -1.83 5.74
CA GLN A 37 -13.59 -0.96 4.56
C GLN A 37 -12.89 0.38 4.82
N ASN A 38 -12.02 0.44 5.82
CA ASN A 38 -11.11 1.57 5.96
C ASN A 38 -10.03 1.50 4.90
N LEU A 39 -9.68 2.66 4.34
CA LEU A 39 -8.57 2.79 3.41
C LEU A 39 -7.25 2.79 4.17
N VAL A 40 -6.47 1.74 3.96
CA VAL A 40 -5.13 1.58 4.56
C VAL A 40 -4.08 1.89 3.49
N GLU A 41 -3.21 2.84 3.79
CA GLU A 41 -2.01 3.13 2.99
C GLU A 41 -0.79 2.46 3.62
N ILE A 42 -0.07 1.67 2.82
CA ILE A 42 1.21 1.08 3.21
C ILE A 42 2.28 1.69 2.31
N SER A 43 3.21 2.44 2.89
CA SER A 43 4.24 3.14 2.14
C SER A 43 5.64 2.80 2.62
N ARG A 44 6.62 2.91 1.72
CA ARG A 44 8.03 2.83 2.06
C ARG A 44 8.80 4.01 1.48
N TYR A 45 9.82 4.44 2.21
CA TYR A 45 10.91 5.20 1.60
C TYR A 45 11.79 4.25 0.78
N PRO A 46 12.40 4.73 -0.31
CA PRO A 46 13.35 3.97 -1.10
C PRO A 46 14.56 3.48 -0.27
#